data_AF-A0A1D7YTC7-F1
#
_entry.id   AF-A0A1D7YTC7-F1
#
_cell.length_a   1.000
_cell.length_b   1.000
_cell.length_c   1.000
_cell.angle_alpha   90.00
_cell.angle_beta   90.00
_cell.angle_gamma   90.00
#
_symmetry.space_group_name_H-M   'P 1'
#
loop_
_entity.id
_entity.type
_entity.pdbx_description
1 polymer ?
#
loop_
_entity_poly.entity_id
_entity_poly.type
_entity_poly.pdbx_seq_one_letter_code
_entity_poly.pdbx_strand_id
1 'polypeptide(L)'
;MLNIGTDAMLFIDDNPAEIQNVESAGIDIKTILAKTPELTLNILEYYPNLLKLTSSKEDVLRTQDIQANQTRNELIKRLSPKEYFEKLEIKLDFYINNKEHIQRITELLNKTNQFILTYARLTLTQVEEAQNNGVVITINMSDKLSDSGIIAILVANKSSEGFINLQEMTVSCRALGRNLENIMLPKMFELANQHLNGNGKILINYKKGPRNMPAINWLMDLTKQTLLEEGQILYDIPKNIDTEGLKISEESSV
;
A
#
# COMPACT_ATOMS: atom_id res chain seq x y z
N MET A 1 15.29 -0.45 -8.06
CA MET A 1 15.26 0.94 -7.53
C MET A 1 14.43 0.91 -6.25
N LEU A 2 14.87 1.60 -5.19
CA LEU A 2 14.09 1.73 -3.96
C LEU A 2 13.01 2.78 -4.23
N ASN A 3 11.71 2.43 -4.17
CA ASN A 3 10.58 3.35 -4.37
C ASN A 3 10.44 4.35 -3.20
N ILE A 4 11.48 5.14 -2.94
CA ILE A 4 11.58 6.13 -1.86
C ILE A 4 11.69 7.50 -2.52
N GLY A 5 10.81 8.42 -2.15
CA GLY A 5 10.89 9.80 -2.62
C GLY A 5 12.09 10.52 -2.00
N THR A 6 12.68 11.45 -2.74
CA THR A 6 13.84 12.23 -2.29
C THR A 6 13.54 13.06 -1.03
N ASP A 7 12.27 13.42 -0.84
CA ASP A 7 11.75 14.14 0.33
C ASP A 7 11.90 13.34 1.64
N ALA A 8 12.03 12.03 1.51
CA ALA A 8 12.27 11.09 2.59
C ALA A 8 13.76 10.69 2.73
N MET A 9 14.65 11.38 2.02
CA MET A 9 16.10 11.17 2.07
C MET A 9 16.81 12.33 2.78
N LEU A 10 17.95 12.00 3.39
CA LEU A 10 18.85 12.94 4.04
C LEU A 10 20.24 12.75 3.42
N PHE A 11 20.73 13.77 2.73
CA PHE A 11 22.05 13.80 2.12
C PHE A 11 23.06 14.41 3.10
N ILE A 12 24.18 13.72 3.32
CA ILE A 12 25.19 14.10 4.30
C ILE A 12 26.56 14.03 3.62
N ASP A 13 27.28 15.13 3.63
CA ASP A 13 28.62 15.24 3.03
C ASP A 13 29.45 16.25 3.83
N ASP A 14 30.77 16.10 3.88
CA ASP A 14 31.68 17.03 4.55
C ASP A 14 32.18 18.16 3.62
N ASN A 15 31.93 18.05 2.32
CA ASN A 15 32.24 19.06 1.33
C ASN A 15 31.06 20.03 1.12
N PRO A 16 31.22 21.33 1.46
CA PRO A 16 30.17 22.32 1.25
C PRO A 16 29.79 22.51 -0.23
N ALA A 17 30.70 22.22 -1.16
CA ALA A 17 30.40 22.29 -2.59
C ALA A 17 29.38 21.23 -3.02
N GLU A 18 29.48 20.01 -2.48
CA GLU A 18 28.52 18.93 -2.79
C GLU A 18 27.15 19.20 -2.18
N ILE A 19 27.11 19.74 -0.95
CA ILE A 19 25.85 20.22 -0.35
C ILE A 19 25.19 21.26 -1.24
N GLN A 20 25.95 22.26 -1.71
CA GLN A 20 25.42 23.30 -2.58
C GLN A 20 24.94 22.75 -3.94
N ASN A 21 25.65 21.78 -4.52
CA ASN A 21 25.24 21.12 -5.75
C ASN A 21 23.87 20.44 -5.59
N VAL A 22 23.66 19.72 -4.49
CA VAL A 22 22.40 19.03 -4.19
C VAL A 22 21.27 20.04 -3.94
N GLU A 23 21.50 21.09 -3.17
CA GLU A 23 20.51 22.15 -2.92
C GLU A 23 20.12 22.90 -4.20
N SER A 24 21.08 23.10 -5.11
CA SER A 24 20.87 23.78 -6.38
C SER A 24 20.20 22.91 -7.44
N ALA A 25 20.13 21.59 -7.24
CA ALA A 25 19.52 20.65 -8.19
C ALA A 25 17.98 20.76 -8.26
N GLY A 26 17.35 21.52 -7.37
CA GLY A 26 15.90 21.68 -7.31
C GLY A 26 15.17 20.40 -6.92
N ILE A 27 15.87 19.47 -6.26
CA ILE A 27 15.32 18.23 -5.73
C ILE A 27 14.89 18.50 -4.28
N ASP A 28 13.69 18.09 -3.90
CA ASP A 28 13.25 18.11 -2.51
C ASP A 28 14.01 17.03 -1.73
N ILE A 29 15.18 17.37 -1.20
CA ILE A 29 16.04 16.51 -0.39
C ILE A 29 16.67 17.37 0.71
N LYS A 30 16.74 16.83 1.93
CA LYS A 30 17.32 17.53 3.06
C LYS A 30 18.83 17.29 3.11
N THR A 31 19.59 18.30 3.49
CA THR A 31 21.06 18.26 3.51
C THR A 31 21.62 18.48 4.92
N ILE A 32 22.75 17.84 5.24
CA ILE A 32 23.57 18.11 6.43
C ILE A 32 25.03 18.23 5.99
N LEU A 33 25.64 19.39 6.26
CA LEU A 33 27.10 19.54 6.15
C LEU A 33 27.77 18.89 7.37
N ALA A 34 28.47 17.78 7.16
CA ALA A 34 29.24 17.11 8.18
C ALA A 34 30.52 17.91 8.51
N LYS A 35 30.68 18.35 9.77
CA LYS A 35 31.85 19.15 10.19
C LYS A 35 32.83 18.34 11.04
N THR A 36 32.32 17.71 12.10
CA THR A 36 33.09 16.76 12.92
C THR A 36 32.21 15.55 13.19
N PRO A 37 32.79 14.37 13.48
CA PRO A 37 32.02 13.19 13.81
C PRO A 37 31.02 13.44 14.95
N GLU A 38 31.43 14.12 16.03
CA GLU A 38 30.60 14.36 17.21
C GLU A 38 29.40 15.26 16.90
N LEU A 39 29.62 16.34 16.15
CA LEU A 39 28.56 17.27 15.77
C LEU A 39 27.57 16.60 14.82
N THR A 40 28.07 15.87 13.82
CA THR A 40 27.22 15.14 12.87
C THR A 40 26.38 14.09 13.58
N LEU A 41 26.97 13.34 14.52
CA LEU A 41 26.26 12.33 15.30
C LEU A 41 25.15 12.95 16.16
N ASN A 42 25.44 14.09 16.81
CA ASN A 42 24.45 14.84 17.58
C ASN A 42 23.30 15.34 16.69
N ILE A 43 23.60 15.92 15.52
CA ILE A 43 22.56 16.34 14.56
C ILE A 43 21.67 15.17 14.17
N LEU A 44 22.25 14.00 13.87
CA LEU A 44 21.49 12.81 13.47
C LEU A 44 20.63 12.24 14.60
N GLU A 45 21.13 12.26 15.83
CA GLU A 45 20.41 11.79 17.02
C GLU A 45 19.13 12.59 17.27
N TYR A 46 19.17 13.90 17.07
CA TYR A 46 18.03 14.80 17.27
C TYR A 46 17.29 15.16 15.98
N TYR A 47 17.66 14.57 14.85
CA TYR A 47 17.04 14.90 13.57
C TYR A 47 15.59 14.39 13.53
N PRO A 48 14.60 15.24 13.18
CA PRO A 48 13.22 14.81 13.10
C PRO A 48 13.03 13.63 12.15
N ASN A 49 12.30 12.60 12.59
CA ASN A 49 11.97 11.39 11.83
C ASN A 49 13.13 10.41 11.57
N LEU A 50 14.33 10.64 12.13
CA LEU A 50 15.41 9.62 12.13
C LEU A 50 15.37 8.74 13.37
N LEU A 51 14.90 9.27 14.51
CA LEU A 51 14.82 8.50 15.74
C LEU A 51 13.73 7.42 15.63
N LYS A 52 14.17 6.17 15.64
CA LYS A 52 13.29 5.01 15.69
C LYS A 52 13.44 4.32 17.04
N LEU A 53 12.44 4.50 17.90
CA LEU A 53 12.47 3.97 19.28
C LEU A 53 12.34 2.44 19.36
N THR A 54 11.84 1.79 18.31
CA THR A 54 11.68 0.33 18.26
C THR A 54 12.00 -0.21 16.87
N SER A 55 12.84 -1.24 16.80
CA SER A 55 12.92 -2.09 15.60
C SER A 55 11.71 -3.01 15.58
N SER A 56 11.00 -3.09 14.46
CA SER A 56 9.83 -3.95 14.33
C SER A 56 10.15 -5.13 13.42
N LYS A 57 9.39 -6.23 13.55
CA LYS A 57 9.43 -7.35 12.60
C LYS A 57 9.26 -6.88 11.14
N GLU A 58 8.56 -5.77 10.94
CA GLU A 58 8.38 -5.12 9.64
C GLU A 58 9.70 -4.71 8.98
N ASP A 59 10.73 -4.32 9.73
CA ASP A 59 12.02 -3.87 9.18
C ASP A 59 12.83 -5.00 8.57
N VAL A 60 12.81 -6.15 9.23
CA VAL A 60 13.44 -7.38 8.74
C VAL A 60 12.74 -7.82 7.47
N LEU A 61 11.41 -7.88 7.50
CA LEU A 61 10.59 -8.20 6.32
C LEU A 61 10.83 -7.19 5.18
N ARG A 62 10.98 -5.90 5.50
CA ARG A 62 11.23 -4.85 4.49
C ARG A 62 12.56 -5.06 3.78
N THR A 63 13.61 -5.39 4.53
CA THR A 63 14.93 -5.64 3.97
C THR A 63 14.92 -6.87 3.06
N GLN A 64 14.30 -7.96 3.50
CA GLN A 64 14.14 -9.18 2.71
C GLN A 64 13.32 -8.93 1.43
N ASP A 65 12.21 -8.20 1.53
CA ASP A 65 11.39 -7.83 0.38
C ASP A 65 12.16 -6.98 -0.64
N ILE A 66 12.98 -6.03 -0.19
CA ILE A 66 13.79 -5.19 -1.07
C ILE A 66 14.78 -6.04 -1.88
N GLN A 67 15.43 -7.03 -1.24
CA GLN A 67 16.36 -7.93 -1.92
C GLN A 67 15.61 -8.82 -2.91
N ALA A 68 14.51 -9.45 -2.49
CA ALA A 68 13.68 -10.29 -3.34
C ALA A 68 13.08 -9.52 -4.54
N ASN A 69 12.82 -8.22 -4.40
CA ASN A 69 12.31 -7.38 -5.49
C ASN A 69 13.26 -7.28 -6.69
N GLN A 70 14.58 -7.43 -6.50
CA GLN A 70 15.52 -7.45 -7.63
C GLN A 70 15.23 -8.66 -8.53
N THR A 71 15.13 -9.85 -7.94
CA THR A 71 14.77 -11.09 -8.64
C THR A 71 13.39 -11.01 -9.28
N ARG A 72 12.39 -10.47 -8.57
CA ARG A 72 11.03 -10.29 -9.12
C ARG A 72 11.03 -9.40 -10.36
N ASN A 73 11.75 -8.28 -10.33
CA ASN A 73 11.83 -7.34 -11.46
C ASN A 73 12.47 -7.97 -12.71
N GLU A 74 13.40 -8.91 -12.55
CA GLU A 74 13.97 -9.67 -13.68
C GLU A 74 12.97 -10.66 -14.26
N LEU A 75 12.19 -11.32 -13.42
CA LEU A 75 11.18 -12.30 -13.83
C LEU A 75 9.99 -11.63 -14.55
N ILE A 76 9.47 -10.51 -14.03
CA ILE A 76 8.36 -9.75 -14.63
C ILE A 76 8.70 -9.31 -16.06
N LYS A 77 9.97 -8.97 -16.33
CA LYS A 77 10.41 -8.56 -17.67
C LYS A 77 10.46 -9.71 -18.69
N ARG A 78 10.46 -10.97 -18.23
CA ARG A 78 10.71 -12.15 -19.07
C ARG A 78 9.50 -13.08 -19.21
N LEU A 79 8.54 -12.99 -18.29
CA LEU A 79 7.43 -13.92 -18.17
C LEU A 79 6.10 -13.21 -18.37
N SER A 80 5.10 -13.94 -18.87
CA SER A 80 3.72 -13.49 -18.77
C SER A 80 3.26 -13.43 -17.29
N PRO A 81 2.17 -12.69 -16.96
CA PRO A 81 1.66 -12.63 -15.60
C PRO A 81 1.39 -14.00 -14.96
N LYS A 82 0.75 -14.91 -15.71
CA LYS A 82 0.45 -16.27 -15.26
C LYS A 82 1.72 -17.06 -14.93
N GLU A 83 2.67 -17.11 -15.87
CA GLU A 83 3.93 -17.82 -15.67
C GLU A 83 4.73 -17.25 -14.49
N TYR A 84 4.66 -15.93 -14.28
CA TYR A 84 5.27 -15.25 -13.15
C TYR A 84 4.63 -15.69 -11.82
N PHE A 85 3.30 -15.71 -11.74
CA PHE A 85 2.56 -16.13 -10.54
C PHE A 85 2.81 -17.59 -10.19
N GLU A 86 2.75 -18.49 -11.17
CA GLU A 86 2.99 -19.93 -10.98
C GLU A 86 4.44 -20.19 -10.55
N LYS A 87 5.41 -19.54 -11.21
CA LYS A 87 6.83 -19.76 -10.91
C LYS A 87 7.19 -19.35 -9.48
N LEU A 88 6.69 -18.20 -9.05
CA LEU A 88 6.92 -17.70 -7.69
C LEU A 88 5.98 -18.32 -6.64
N GLU A 89 4.97 -19.08 -7.07
CA GLU A 89 3.92 -19.61 -6.20
C GLU A 89 3.27 -18.54 -5.33
N ILE A 90 2.86 -17.43 -5.95
CA ILE A 90 2.25 -16.31 -5.23
C ILE A 90 0.98 -16.77 -4.54
N LYS A 91 0.93 -16.55 -3.23
CA LYS A 91 -0.22 -16.82 -2.38
C LYS A 91 -0.79 -15.52 -1.84
N LEU A 92 -2.12 -15.36 -1.95
CA LEU A 92 -2.89 -14.26 -1.40
C LEU A 92 -3.90 -14.81 -0.40
N ASP A 93 -3.78 -14.38 0.85
CA ASP A 93 -4.69 -14.77 1.93
C ASP A 93 -5.54 -13.55 2.30
N PHE A 94 -6.85 -13.65 2.10
CA PHE A 94 -7.82 -12.60 2.37
C PHE A 94 -8.43 -12.81 3.75
N TYR A 95 -8.34 -11.80 4.61
CA TYR A 95 -8.93 -11.84 5.95
C TYR A 95 -10.02 -10.81 6.09
N ILE A 96 -11.19 -11.23 6.55
CA ILE A 96 -12.36 -10.38 6.76
C ILE A 96 -12.54 -10.13 8.26
N ASN A 97 -12.55 -8.85 8.65
CA ASN A 97 -12.77 -8.37 10.01
C ASN A 97 -11.88 -9.04 11.07
N ASN A 98 -10.65 -9.40 10.70
CA ASN A 98 -9.70 -10.02 11.61
C ASN A 98 -9.21 -9.01 12.66
N LYS A 99 -9.54 -9.28 13.93
CA LYS A 99 -9.21 -8.43 15.08
C LYS A 99 -7.71 -8.42 15.38
N GLU A 100 -6.99 -9.51 15.12
CA GLU A 100 -5.54 -9.57 15.31
C GLU A 100 -4.80 -8.60 14.36
N HIS A 101 -5.45 -8.21 13.26
CA HIS A 101 -4.87 -7.31 12.26
C HIS A 101 -5.05 -5.83 12.60
N ILE A 102 -5.85 -5.46 13.61
CA ILE A 102 -6.21 -4.05 13.91
C ILE A 102 -4.97 -3.15 14.02
N GLN A 103 -3.98 -3.56 14.82
CA GLN A 103 -2.75 -2.77 15.00
C GLN A 103 -2.02 -2.57 13.67
N ARG A 104 -1.92 -3.63 12.87
CA ARG A 104 -1.22 -3.59 11.59
C ARG A 104 -1.97 -2.75 10.55
N ILE A 105 -3.30 -2.83 10.56
CA ILE A 105 -4.18 -2.01 9.70
C ILE A 105 -3.94 -0.54 9.98
N THR A 106 -4.00 -0.13 11.26
CA THR A 106 -3.75 1.26 11.68
C THR A 106 -2.36 1.73 11.23
N GLU A 107 -1.31 0.94 11.45
CA GLU A 107 0.05 1.31 11.01
C GLU A 107 0.15 1.55 9.50
N LEU A 108 -0.39 0.64 8.69
CA LEU A 108 -0.32 0.71 7.23
C LEU A 108 -1.14 1.88 6.69
N LEU A 109 -2.35 2.10 7.23
CA LEU A 109 -3.18 3.27 6.89
C LEU A 109 -2.48 4.58 7.22
N ASN A 110 -1.61 4.63 8.23
CA ASN A 110 -0.89 5.85 8.61
C ASN A 110 0.45 6.05 7.90
N LYS A 111 1.07 4.97 7.38
CA LYS A 111 2.36 5.03 6.67
C LYS A 111 2.24 5.08 5.15
N THR A 112 1.11 4.66 4.58
CA THR A 112 0.96 4.53 3.12
C THR A 112 0.53 5.83 2.47
N ASN A 113 1.34 6.33 1.52
CA ASN A 113 1.09 7.59 0.81
C ASN A 113 1.01 7.44 -0.72
N GLN A 114 1.52 6.33 -1.28
CA GLN A 114 1.61 6.15 -2.73
C GLN A 114 0.36 5.48 -3.31
N PHE A 115 -0.16 4.46 -2.63
CA PHE A 115 -1.38 3.81 -3.04
C PHE A 115 -2.40 3.95 -1.92
N ILE A 116 -3.06 5.11 -1.90
CA ILE A 116 -4.12 5.48 -0.97
C ILE A 116 -5.17 6.31 -1.71
N LEU A 117 -6.45 6.07 -1.47
CA LEU A 117 -7.52 6.71 -2.22
C LEU A 117 -8.01 8.01 -1.57
N THR A 118 -8.26 8.03 -0.27
CA THR A 118 -8.91 9.19 0.40
C THR A 118 -8.03 9.91 1.42
N TYR A 119 -6.90 9.32 1.80
CA TYR A 119 -6.05 9.77 2.90
C TYR A 119 -6.72 9.65 4.28
N ALA A 120 -7.68 8.74 4.43
CA ALA A 120 -8.33 8.48 5.71
C ALA A 120 -7.36 7.77 6.67
N ARG A 121 -6.87 8.51 7.66
CA ARG A 121 -5.96 8.03 8.70
C ARG A 121 -6.76 7.57 9.91
N LEU A 122 -7.08 6.27 9.95
CA LEU A 122 -7.87 5.70 11.02
C LEU A 122 -7.01 5.43 12.26
N THR A 123 -7.55 5.74 13.44
CA THR A 123 -7.03 5.29 14.74
C THR A 123 -7.39 3.83 15.00
N LEU A 124 -6.81 3.21 16.03
CA LEU A 124 -7.15 1.83 16.44
C LEU A 124 -8.66 1.67 16.68
N THR A 125 -9.27 2.58 17.45
CA THR A 125 -10.70 2.57 17.75
C THR A 125 -11.55 2.74 16.50
N GLN A 126 -11.13 3.60 15.56
CA GLN A 126 -11.85 3.77 14.29
C GLN A 126 -11.77 2.52 13.40
N VAL A 127 -10.67 1.77 13.43
CA VAL A 127 -10.55 0.48 12.73
C VAL A 127 -11.46 -0.56 13.37
N GLU A 128 -11.50 -0.64 14.70
CA GLU A 128 -12.42 -1.51 15.44
C GLU A 128 -13.89 -1.20 15.11
N GLU A 129 -14.27 0.08 15.14
CA GLU A 129 -15.61 0.54 14.77
C GLU A 129 -15.95 0.20 13.32
N ALA A 130 -14.99 0.32 12.39
CA ALA A 130 -15.18 -0.03 10.99
C ALA A 130 -15.39 -1.55 10.81
N GLN A 131 -14.69 -2.39 11.57
CA GLN A 131 -14.92 -3.85 11.57
C GLN A 131 -16.30 -4.21 12.13
N ASN A 132 -16.75 -3.51 13.19
CA ASN A 132 -18.03 -3.78 13.83
C ASN A 132 -19.24 -3.31 13.01
N ASN A 133 -19.12 -2.18 12.30
CA ASN A 133 -20.22 -1.53 11.58
C ASN A 133 -20.16 -1.73 10.05
N GLY A 134 -19.20 -2.52 9.56
CA GLY A 134 -18.93 -2.65 8.15
C GLY A 134 -18.00 -3.82 7.87
N VAL A 135 -17.08 -3.62 6.93
CA VAL A 135 -16.10 -4.62 6.53
C VAL A 135 -14.72 -3.98 6.39
N VAL A 136 -13.74 -4.59 7.05
CA VAL A 136 -12.33 -4.34 6.83
C VAL A 136 -11.71 -5.62 6.30
N ILE A 137 -11.20 -5.56 5.08
CA ILE A 137 -10.54 -6.68 4.41
C ILE A 137 -9.06 -6.39 4.33
N THR A 138 -8.25 -7.39 4.66
CA THR A 138 -6.79 -7.32 4.51
C THR A 138 -6.30 -8.44 3.61
N ILE A 139 -5.25 -8.17 2.83
CA ILE A 139 -4.56 -9.19 2.02
C ILE A 139 -3.17 -9.40 2.61
N ASN A 140 -2.88 -10.63 3.01
CA ASN A 140 -1.52 -11.10 3.24
C ASN A 140 -0.96 -11.72 1.96
N MET A 141 0.29 -11.41 1.62
CA MET A 141 0.93 -11.95 0.41
C MET A 141 2.25 -12.62 0.75
N SER A 142 2.44 -13.81 0.20
CA SER A 142 3.69 -14.55 0.27
C SER A 142 4.04 -15.16 -1.08
N ASP A 143 5.33 -15.39 -1.31
CA ASP A 143 5.85 -16.14 -2.46
C ASP A 143 7.11 -16.92 -2.06
N LYS A 144 7.73 -17.63 -3.02
CA LYS A 144 8.96 -18.40 -2.80
C LYS A 144 10.14 -17.61 -2.25
N LEU A 145 10.15 -16.30 -2.41
CA LEU A 145 11.28 -15.43 -2.08
C LEU A 145 11.09 -14.77 -0.72
N SER A 146 9.87 -14.37 -0.38
CA SER A 146 9.56 -13.80 0.94
C SER A 146 8.08 -13.85 1.29
N ASP A 147 7.79 -13.78 2.59
CA ASP A 147 6.49 -13.39 3.11
C ASP A 147 6.45 -11.86 3.22
N SER A 148 5.62 -11.22 2.41
CA SER A 148 5.51 -9.76 2.37
C SER A 148 4.60 -9.22 3.48
N GLY A 149 3.89 -10.08 4.21
CA GLY A 149 2.93 -9.69 5.24
C GLY A 149 1.66 -9.06 4.65
N ILE A 150 0.94 -8.29 5.48
CA ILE A 150 -0.24 -7.53 5.01
C ILE A 150 0.21 -6.48 4.00
N ILE A 151 -0.28 -6.62 2.77
CA ILE A 151 0.04 -5.76 1.63
C ILE A 151 -1.09 -4.84 1.21
N ALA A 152 -2.34 -5.11 1.56
CA ALA A 152 -3.47 -4.27 1.17
C ALA A 152 -4.56 -4.27 2.23
N ILE A 153 -5.29 -3.16 2.31
CA ILE A 153 -6.39 -2.92 3.24
C ILE A 153 -7.53 -2.26 2.47
N LEU A 154 -8.75 -2.73 2.69
CA LEU A 154 -10.00 -2.11 2.25
C LEU A 154 -10.87 -1.87 3.46
N VAL A 155 -11.41 -0.66 3.58
CA VAL A 155 -12.39 -0.28 4.60
C VAL A 155 -13.66 0.15 3.89
N ALA A 156 -14.77 -0.51 4.18
CA ALA A 156 -16.05 -0.20 3.55
C ALA A 156 -17.23 -0.44 4.48
N ASN A 157 -18.35 0.18 4.15
CA ASN A 157 -19.65 -0.10 4.75
C ASN A 157 -20.72 -0.23 3.67
N LYS A 158 -21.94 -0.63 4.06
CA LYS A 158 -23.07 -0.72 3.14
C LYS A 158 -23.84 0.60 3.17
N SER A 159 -24.18 1.13 1.99
CA SER A 159 -25.08 2.28 1.89
C SER A 159 -26.54 1.88 2.11
N SER A 160 -27.40 2.85 2.38
CA SER A 160 -28.86 2.66 2.46
C SER A 160 -29.47 2.16 1.14
N GLU A 161 -28.83 2.46 0.01
CA GLU A 161 -29.25 2.03 -1.33
C GLU A 161 -28.70 0.64 -1.70
N GLY A 162 -27.93 0.02 -0.81
CA GLY A 162 -27.46 -1.36 -0.93
C GLY A 162 -26.16 -1.56 -1.72
N PHE A 163 -25.52 -0.49 -2.20
CA PHE A 163 -24.16 -0.58 -2.75
C PHE A 163 -23.11 -0.51 -1.63
N ILE A 164 -21.90 -1.00 -1.93
CA ILE A 164 -20.77 -0.92 -1.01
C ILE A 164 -20.17 0.48 -1.09
N ASN A 165 -20.00 1.18 0.02
CA ASN A 165 -19.33 2.47 0.07
C ASN A 165 -17.89 2.27 0.59
N LEU A 166 -16.92 2.44 -0.30
CA LEU A 166 -15.50 2.30 -0.02
C LEU A 166 -15.00 3.58 0.68
N GLN A 167 -14.64 3.48 1.95
CA GLN A 167 -14.17 4.61 2.74
C GLN A 167 -12.68 4.86 2.50
N GLU A 168 -11.87 3.79 2.45
CA GLU A 168 -10.44 3.87 2.16
C GLU A 168 -9.94 2.54 1.59
N MET A 169 -8.91 2.62 0.76
CA MET A 169 -8.15 1.48 0.30
C MET A 169 -6.67 1.84 0.19
N THR A 170 -5.82 1.00 0.77
CA THR A 170 -4.37 1.18 0.68
C THR A 170 -3.67 -0.06 0.17
N VAL A 171 -2.58 0.15 -0.57
CA VAL A 171 -1.67 -0.91 -1.00
C VAL A 171 -0.26 -0.53 -0.62
N SER A 172 0.39 -1.41 0.13
CA SER A 172 1.80 -1.29 0.50
C SER A 172 2.68 -1.32 -0.76
N CYS A 173 3.75 -0.53 -0.76
CA CYS A 173 4.74 -0.51 -1.84
C CYS A 173 5.39 -1.88 -2.12
N ARG A 174 5.25 -2.83 -1.19
CA ARG A 174 5.69 -4.22 -1.38
C ARG A 174 4.93 -4.91 -2.52
N ALA A 175 3.65 -4.61 -2.72
CA ALA A 175 2.83 -5.27 -3.75
C ALA A 175 2.71 -4.48 -5.07
N LEU A 176 3.12 -3.21 -5.09
CA LEU A 176 2.98 -2.35 -6.26
C LEU A 176 3.90 -2.76 -7.41
N GLY A 177 3.39 -2.67 -8.64
CA GLY A 177 4.16 -2.93 -9.86
C GLY A 177 4.32 -4.42 -10.19
N ARG A 178 3.52 -5.30 -9.56
CA ARG A 178 3.52 -6.75 -9.80
C ARG A 178 2.36 -7.21 -10.68
N ASN A 179 1.57 -6.29 -11.25
CA ASN A 179 0.32 -6.55 -11.96
C ASN A 179 -0.70 -7.37 -11.13
N LEU A 180 -0.62 -7.27 -9.80
CA LEU A 180 -1.52 -7.97 -8.86
C LEU A 180 -2.75 -7.12 -8.55
N GLU A 181 -2.61 -5.80 -8.58
CA GLU A 181 -3.65 -4.81 -8.26
C GLU A 181 -4.94 -5.02 -9.05
N ASN A 182 -4.84 -5.42 -10.32
CA ASN A 182 -5.99 -5.63 -11.20
C ASN A 182 -6.74 -6.95 -10.93
N ILE A 183 -6.18 -7.81 -10.09
CA ILE A 183 -6.80 -9.08 -9.67
C ILE A 183 -7.23 -8.96 -8.22
N MET A 184 -6.29 -8.57 -7.35
CA MET A 184 -6.47 -8.58 -5.91
C MET A 184 -7.47 -7.53 -5.43
N LEU A 185 -7.49 -6.33 -6.02
CA LEU A 185 -8.39 -5.26 -5.56
C LEU A 185 -9.85 -5.48 -5.98
N PRO A 186 -10.15 -5.88 -7.24
CA PRO A 186 -11.49 -6.35 -7.58
C PRO A 186 -11.95 -7.51 -6.70
N LYS A 187 -11.05 -8.42 -6.29
CA LYS A 187 -11.40 -9.54 -5.41
C LYS A 187 -11.81 -9.05 -4.02
N MET A 188 -11.16 -8.01 -3.49
CA MET A 188 -11.62 -7.35 -2.26
C MET A 188 -13.00 -6.72 -2.43
N PHE A 189 -13.32 -6.14 -3.60
CA PHE A 189 -14.65 -5.59 -3.86
C PHE A 189 -15.72 -6.68 -3.87
N GLU A 190 -15.44 -7.81 -4.52
CA GLU A 190 -16.30 -8.98 -4.52
C GLU A 190 -16.57 -9.46 -3.08
N LEU A 191 -15.53 -9.66 -2.28
CA LEU A 191 -15.65 -10.12 -0.90
C LEU A 191 -16.40 -9.13 -0.02
N ALA A 192 -16.16 -7.83 -0.15
CA ALA A 192 -16.89 -6.80 0.57
C ALA A 192 -18.38 -6.81 0.20
N ASN A 193 -18.69 -6.99 -1.10
CA ASN A 193 -20.06 -7.10 -1.58
C ASN A 193 -20.76 -8.35 -1.06
N GLN A 194 -20.08 -9.49 -1.03
CA GLN A 194 -20.63 -10.73 -0.47
C GLN A 194 -20.88 -10.61 1.03
N HIS A 195 -19.89 -10.11 1.80
CA HIS A 195 -19.96 -10.00 3.25
C HIS A 195 -21.08 -9.05 3.73
N LEU A 196 -21.30 -7.95 3.02
CA LEU A 196 -22.31 -6.94 3.37
C LEU A 196 -23.65 -7.15 2.63
N ASN A 197 -23.80 -8.25 1.88
CA ASN A 197 -24.98 -8.52 1.04
C ASN A 197 -25.31 -7.35 0.10
N GLY A 198 -24.29 -6.80 -0.55
CA GLY A 198 -24.40 -5.69 -1.48
C GLY A 198 -25.04 -6.07 -2.82
N ASN A 199 -25.49 -5.05 -3.55
CA ASN A 199 -26.21 -5.21 -4.83
C ASN A 199 -25.28 -5.39 -6.05
N GLY A 200 -23.98 -5.61 -5.86
CA GLY A 200 -23.00 -5.77 -6.93
C GLY A 200 -22.34 -4.47 -7.39
N LYS A 201 -22.58 -3.35 -6.70
CA LYS A 201 -21.93 -2.06 -6.99
C LYS A 201 -21.11 -1.57 -5.82
N ILE A 202 -20.04 -0.84 -6.13
CA ILE A 202 -19.19 -0.16 -5.15
C ILE A 202 -19.02 1.32 -5.51
N LEU A 203 -19.22 2.20 -4.53
CA LEU A 203 -18.94 3.62 -4.61
C LEU A 203 -17.53 3.87 -4.06
N ILE A 204 -16.61 4.27 -4.94
CA ILE A 204 -15.19 4.49 -4.66
C ILE A 204 -14.97 5.98 -4.42
N ASN A 205 -14.72 6.36 -3.16
CA ASN A 205 -14.30 7.71 -2.80
C ASN A 205 -12.82 7.89 -3.13
N TYR A 206 -12.43 9.06 -3.67
CA TYR A 206 -11.03 9.36 -3.95
C TYR A 206 -10.71 10.85 -3.80
N LYS A 207 -9.44 11.14 -3.55
CA LYS A 207 -8.86 12.48 -3.49
C LYS A 207 -7.43 12.48 -4.03
N LYS A 208 -7.17 13.29 -5.04
CA LYS A 208 -5.82 13.54 -5.54
C LYS A 208 -5.01 14.26 -4.48
N GLY A 209 -3.79 13.80 -4.31
CA GLY A 209 -2.80 14.42 -3.46
C GLY A 209 -1.41 14.28 -4.08
N PRO A 210 -0.38 14.85 -3.45
CA PRO A 210 0.94 14.99 -4.05
C PRO A 210 1.63 13.66 -4.33
N ARG A 211 1.24 12.57 -3.65
CA ARG A 211 1.98 11.29 -3.68
C ARG A 211 1.17 10.09 -4.12
N ASN A 212 -0.16 10.18 -4.21
CA ASN A 212 -1.02 9.03 -4.49
C ASN A 212 -1.38 8.82 -5.96
N MET A 213 -0.62 9.43 -6.88
CA MET A 213 -0.80 9.22 -8.32
C MET A 213 -0.86 7.74 -8.74
N PRO A 214 -0.12 6.80 -8.14
CA PRO A 214 -0.31 5.37 -8.41
C PRO A 214 -1.75 4.87 -8.18
N ALA A 215 -2.40 5.27 -7.08
CA ALA A 215 -3.80 4.90 -6.81
C ALA A 215 -4.76 5.55 -7.81
N ILE A 216 -4.52 6.83 -8.12
CA ILE A 216 -5.35 7.62 -9.03
C ILE A 216 -5.26 7.07 -10.46
N ASN A 217 -4.07 6.73 -10.92
CA ASN A 217 -3.85 6.11 -12.24
C ASN A 217 -4.54 4.76 -12.32
N TRP A 218 -4.37 3.92 -11.30
CA TRP A 218 -5.07 2.64 -11.22
C TRP A 218 -6.59 2.82 -11.28
N LEU A 219 -7.15 3.79 -10.54
CA LEU A 219 -8.59 4.05 -10.55
C LEU A 219 -9.10 4.55 -11.91
N MET A 220 -8.33 5.43 -12.58
CA MET A 220 -8.60 5.85 -13.96
C MET A 220 -8.61 4.67 -14.92
N ASP A 221 -7.62 3.78 -14.80
CA ASP A 221 -7.50 2.59 -15.66
C ASP A 221 -8.62 1.57 -15.40
N LEU A 222 -9.03 1.40 -14.14
CA LEU A 222 -10.12 0.52 -13.75
C LEU A 222 -11.46 1.01 -14.31
N THR A 223 -11.72 2.30 -14.19
CA THR A 223 -13.04 2.91 -14.47
C THR A 223 -13.15 3.46 -15.88
N LYS A 224 -12.03 3.60 -16.59
CA LYS A 224 -11.90 4.26 -17.90
C LYS A 224 -12.42 5.70 -17.89
N GLN A 225 -12.28 6.38 -16.75
CA GLN A 225 -12.76 7.74 -16.54
C GLN A 225 -11.61 8.69 -16.19
N THR A 226 -11.74 9.94 -16.59
CA THR A 226 -10.88 11.02 -16.12
C THR A 226 -11.38 11.51 -14.77
N LEU A 227 -10.48 11.69 -13.81
CA LEU A 227 -10.85 12.09 -12.45
C LEU A 227 -10.63 13.58 -12.20
N LEU A 228 -11.58 14.18 -11.47
CA LEU A 228 -11.44 15.51 -10.86
C LEU A 228 -10.44 15.48 -9.68
N GLU A 229 -10.26 16.59 -8.97
CA GLU A 229 -9.40 16.65 -7.78
C GLU A 229 -9.87 15.73 -6.65
N GLU A 230 -11.15 15.69 -6.37
CA GLU A 230 -11.76 14.73 -5.45
C GLU A 230 -13.15 14.35 -5.96
N GLY A 231 -13.65 13.18 -5.56
CA GLY A 231 -14.94 12.72 -6.04
C GLY A 231 -15.27 11.28 -5.65
N GLN A 232 -16.31 10.77 -6.30
CA GLN A 232 -16.83 9.43 -6.09
C GLN A 232 -17.12 8.77 -7.43
N ILE A 233 -16.84 7.48 -7.55
CA ILE A 233 -17.15 6.70 -8.76
C ILE A 233 -17.97 5.49 -8.37
N LEU A 234 -19.14 5.34 -8.97
CA LEU A 234 -19.91 4.12 -8.86
C LEU A 234 -19.38 3.11 -9.89
N TYR A 235 -18.98 1.94 -9.43
CA TYR A 235 -18.37 0.89 -10.23
C TYR A 235 -19.14 -0.43 -10.07
N ASP A 236 -19.40 -1.11 -11.19
CA ASP A 236 -20.01 -2.45 -11.19
C ASP A 236 -18.94 -3.50 -10.90
N ILE A 237 -19.15 -4.29 -9.85
CA ILE A 237 -18.19 -5.29 -9.39
C ILE A 237 -18.19 -6.48 -10.37
N PRO A 238 -17.04 -6.88 -10.93
CA PRO A 238 -16.97 -8.00 -11.86
C PRO A 238 -17.33 -9.31 -11.16
N LYS A 239 -18.13 -10.16 -11.83
CA LYS A 239 -18.63 -11.43 -11.27
C LYS A 239 -17.67 -12.62 -11.39
N ASN A 240 -16.62 -12.49 -12.21
CA ASN A 240 -15.64 -13.55 -12.47
C ASN A 240 -14.25 -12.91 -12.62
N ILE A 241 -13.54 -12.79 -11.49
CA ILE A 241 -12.19 -12.26 -11.50
C ILE A 241 -11.25 -13.42 -11.83
N ASP A 242 -10.49 -13.27 -12.91
CA ASP A 242 -9.48 -14.25 -13.28
C ASP A 242 -8.34 -14.22 -12.25
N THR A 243 -8.14 -15.36 -11.60
CA THR A 243 -7.14 -15.57 -10.54
C THR A 243 -6.15 -16.67 -10.93
N GLU A 244 -6.09 -17.01 -12.22
CA GLU A 244 -5.24 -18.08 -12.72
C GLU A 244 -3.76 -17.88 -12.34
N GLY A 245 -3.13 -18.95 -11.85
CA GLY A 245 -1.75 -18.95 -11.39
C GLY A 245 -1.54 -18.45 -9.95
N LEU A 246 -2.56 -17.92 -9.29
CA LEU A 246 -2.50 -17.52 -7.87
C LEU A 246 -3.06 -18.60 -6.95
N LYS A 247 -2.45 -18.76 -5.77
CA LYS A 247 -3.03 -19.52 -4.66
C LYS A 247 -3.83 -18.56 -3.79
N ILE A 248 -5.15 -18.71 -3.73
CA ILE A 248 -6.03 -17.84 -2.95
C ILE A 248 -6.62 -18.60 -1.77
N SER A 249 -6.59 -17.99 -0.59
CA SER A 249 -7.38 -18.43 0.57
C SER A 249 -8.21 -17.28 1.13
N GLU A 250 -9.38 -17.60 1.67
CA GLU A 250 -10.33 -16.65 2.23
C GLU A 250 -10.66 -17.09 3.66
N GLU A 251 -10.35 -16.24 4.64
CA GLU A 251 -10.60 -16.51 6.05
C GLU A 251 -11.52 -15.43 6.63
N SER A 252 -12.68 -15.87 7.11
CA SER A 252 -13.64 -15.02 7.80
C SER A 252 -13.49 -15.23 9.30
N SER A 253 -13.37 -14.14 10.05
CA SER A 253 -13.41 -14.20 11.51
C SER A 253 -14.82 -14.63 11.94
N VAL A 254 -14.92 -15.78 12.62
CA VAL A 254 -16.16 -16.28 13.26
C VAL A 254 -16.53 -15.40 14.44
#